data_AF-A0A0B6AVB3-F1
#
_entry.id   AF-A0A0B6AVB3-F1
#
_cell.length_a   1.000
_cell.length_b   1.000
_cell.length_c   1.000
_cell.angle_alpha   90.00
_cell.angle_beta   90.00
_cell.angle_gamma   90.00
#
_symmetry.space_group_name_H-M   'P 1'
#
loop_
_entity.id
_entity.type
_entity.pdbx_description
1 polymer ?
#
loop_
_entity_poly.entity_id
_entity_poly.type
_entity_poly.pdbx_seq_one_letter_code
_entity_poly.pdbx_strand_id
1 'polypeptide(L)' 'MLTGLSKHLNKQIAVQTQQTSYKGILKSIDPELRVIELECGGKTFFLPVENIEYITTA' A
#
# COMPACT_ATOMS: atom_id res chain seq x y z
N MET A 1 -14.60 6.92 -1.84
CA MET A 1 -13.57 7.19 -2.87
C MET A 1 -12.20 7.11 -2.20
N LEU A 2 -11.33 6.17 -2.60
CA LEU A 2 -9.92 6.06 -2.16
C LEU A 2 -9.02 7.14 -2.80
N THR A 3 -9.56 8.35 -3.03
CA THR A 3 -8.91 9.47 -3.74
C THR A 3 -7.71 10.09 -3.00
N GLY A 4 -7.40 9.61 -1.79
CA GLY A 4 -6.27 10.10 -1.00
C GLY A 4 -4.96 9.34 -1.23
N LEU A 5 -5.02 8.06 -1.62
CA LEU A 5 -3.85 7.17 -1.62
C LEU A 5 -2.75 7.59 -2.59
N SER A 6 -3.12 8.13 -3.75
CA SER A 6 -2.17 8.67 -4.73
C SER A 6 -1.30 9.81 -4.18
N LYS A 7 -1.77 10.53 -3.16
CA LYS A 7 -0.98 11.59 -2.48
C LYS A 7 0.15 11.04 -1.60
N HIS A 8 0.18 9.72 -1.40
CA HIS A 8 1.17 9.00 -0.63
C HIS A 8 2.13 8.19 -1.49
N LEU A 9 2.09 8.37 -2.83
CA LEU A 9 3.11 7.83 -3.72
C LEU A 9 4.51 8.33 -3.31
N ASN A 10 5.47 7.42 -3.35
CA ASN A 10 6.84 7.58 -2.89
C ASN A 10 6.99 7.99 -1.41
N LYS A 11 5.94 7.79 -0.59
CA LYS A 11 6.00 7.97 0.87
C LYS A 11 5.94 6.64 1.60
N GLN A 12 6.49 6.63 2.81
CA GLN A 12 6.38 5.48 3.69
C GLN A 12 4.94 5.35 4.21
N ILE A 13 4.37 4.16 4.05
CA ILE A 13 3.07 3.79 4.57
C ILE A 13 3.18 2.47 5.35
N ALA A 14 2.25 2.27 6.27
CA ALA A 14 1.99 0.98 6.90
C ALA A 14 0.67 0.44 6.37
N VAL A 15 0.67 -0.82 5.95
CA VAL A 15 -0.47 -1.53 5.38
C VAL A 15 -0.81 -2.67 6.33
N GLN A 16 -2.00 -2.65 6.92
CA GLN A 16 -2.51 -3.75 7.72
C GLN A 16 -3.36 -4.66 6.84
N THR A 17 -3.04 -5.96 6.83
CA THR A 17 -3.88 -7.01 6.26
C THR A 17 -4.42 -7.90 7.38
N GLN A 18 -5.38 -8.76 7.04
CA GLN A 18 -5.94 -9.74 7.99
C GLN A 18 -4.87 -10.71 8.53
N GLN A 19 -3.76 -10.90 7.82
CA GLN A 19 -2.72 -11.87 8.17
C GLN A 19 -1.49 -11.21 8.80
N THR A 20 -1.11 -10.01 8.36
CA THR A 20 0.14 -9.36 8.77
C THR A 20 0.14 -7.86 8.48
N SER A 21 1.17 -7.17 8.99
CA SER A 21 1.42 -5.75 8.74
C SER A 21 2.66 -5.57 7.85
N TYR A 22 2.56 -4.75 6.81
CA TYR A 22 3.68 -4.33 5.99
C TYR A 22 4.03 -2.87 6.26
N LYS A 23 5.31 -2.53 6.28
CA LYS A 23 5.77 -1.14 6.37
C LYS A 23 6.79 -0.87 5.28
N GLY A 24 6.44 -0.01 4.33
CA GLY A 24 7.24 0.21 3.13
C GLY A 24 6.88 1.49 2.40
N ILE A 25 7.52 1.73 1.25
CA ILE A 25 7.26 2.88 0.40
C ILE A 25 6.22 2.50 -0.64
N LEU A 26 5.12 3.26 -0.72
CA LEU A 26 4.13 3.09 -1.78
C LEU A 26 4.71 3.57 -3.11
N LYS A 27 4.92 2.68 -4.08
CA LYS A 27 5.51 3.03 -5.38
C LYS A 27 4.48 3.29 -6.44
N SER A 28 3.44 2.47 -6.47
CA SER A 28 2.39 2.53 -7.48
C SER A 28 1.08 2.04 -6.92
N ILE A 29 -0.01 2.48 -7.55
CA ILE A 29 -1.38 2.07 -7.23
C ILE A 29 -2.04 1.76 -8.57
N ASP A 30 -2.65 0.60 -8.66
CA ASP A 30 -3.48 0.23 -9.80
C ASP A 30 -4.62 1.27 -9.97
N PRO A 31 -4.89 1.78 -11.19
CA PRO A 31 -5.96 2.77 -11.42
C PRO A 31 -7.35 2.28 -11.02
N GLU A 32 -7.59 0.97 -11.08
CA GLU A 32 -8.83 0.33 -10.63
C GLU A 32 -8.83 0.02 -9.13
N LEU A 33 -7.77 0.42 -8.40
CA LEU A 33 -7.56 0.22 -6.97
C LEU A 33 -7.63 -1.25 -6.56
N ARG A 34 -7.16 -2.16 -7.43
CA ARG A 34 -7.14 -3.60 -7.13
C ARG A 34 -5.88 -4.05 -6.41
N VAL A 35 -4.75 -3.42 -6.72
CA VAL A 35 -3.43 -3.79 -6.19
C VAL A 35 -2.62 -2.51 -5.89
N ILE A 36 -1.82 -2.55 -4.83
CA ILE A 36 -0.79 -1.55 -4.55
C ILE A 36 0.60 -2.17 -4.63
N GLU A 37 1.57 -1.39 -5.06
CA GLU A 37 2.98 -1.75 -5.08
C GLU A 37 3.71 -1.11 -3.90
N LEU A 38 4.27 -1.95 -3.02
CA LEU A 38 4.92 -1.53 -1.78
C LEU A 38 6.37 -2.03 -1.75
N GLU A 39 7.33 -1.12 -1.61
CA GLU A 39 8.74 -1.45 -1.44
C GLU A 39 9.10 -1.53 0.05
N CYS A 40 9.37 -2.74 0.54
CA CYS A 40 9.81 -3.00 1.91
C CYS A 40 11.26 -3.48 1.90
N GLY A 41 12.20 -2.64 2.38
CA GLY A 41 13.60 -3.04 2.58
C GLY A 41 14.32 -3.53 1.31
N GLY A 42 14.05 -2.88 0.16
CA GLY A 42 14.65 -3.25 -1.13
C GLY A 42 13.95 -4.40 -1.86
N LYS A 43 12.84 -4.90 -1.34
CA LYS A 43 11.95 -5.86 -2.04
C LYS A 43 10.62 -5.21 -2.36
N THR A 44 10.09 -5.49 -3.54
CA THR A 44 8.78 -5.01 -3.98
C THR A 44 7.71 -6.07 -3.72
N PHE A 45 6.61 -5.65 -3.10
CA PHE A 45 5.44 -6.46 -2.80
C PHE A 45 4.23 -5.90 -3.54
N PHE A 46 3.44 -6.79 -4.13
CA PHE A 46 2.15 -6.47 -4.73
C PHE A 46 1.05 -6.93 -3.78
N LEU A 47 0.34 -5.98 -3.18
CA LEU A 47 -0.69 -6.26 -2.19
C LEU A 47 -2.08 -6.03 -2.81
N PRO A 48 -2.92 -7.08 -2.92
CA PRO A 48 -4.31 -6.92 -3.33
C PRO A 48 -5.07 -6.08 -2.31
N VAL A 49 -5.76 -5.04 -2.78
CA VAL A 49 -6.50 -4.10 -1.91
C VAL A 49 -7.64 -4.79 -1.16
N GLU A 50 -8.22 -5.85 -1.73
CA GLU A 50 -9.23 -6.70 -1.04
C GLU A 50 -8.73 -7.31 0.27
N ASN A 51 -7.42 -7.52 0.40
CA ASN A 51 -6.81 -8.10 1.60
C ASN A 51 -6.33 -7.03 2.60
N ILE A 52 -6.47 -5.75 2.26
CA ILE A 52 -6.03 -4.62 3.09
C ILE A 52 -7.20 -4.15 3.95
N GLU A 53 -7.00 -4.15 5.27
CA GLU A 53 -8.00 -3.64 6.22
C GLU A 53 -7.93 -2.12 6.33
N TYR A 54 -6.73 -1.57 6.51
CA TYR A 54 -6.49 -0.14 6.52
C TYR A 54 -5.03 0.19 6.20
N ILE A 55 -4.82 1.44 5.78
CA ILE A 55 -3.50 1.99 5.48
C ILE A 55 -3.29 3.20 6.38
N THR A 56 -2.18 3.19 7.11
CA THR A 56 -1.74 4.32 7.92
C THR A 56 -0.53 4.95 7.26
N THR A 57 -0.58 6.27 7.15
CA THR A 57 0.53 7.08 6.63
C THR A 57 1.24 7.69 7.83
N ALA A 58 2.54 7.44 7.94
CA ALA A 58 3.37 8.12 8.94
C ALA A 58 3.58 9.59 8.55
#